data_AF-A0A6C0KI87-F1
#
_entry.id   AF-A0A6C0KI87-F1
#
_cell.length_a   1.000
_cell.length_b   1.000
_cell.length_c   1.000
_cell.angle_alpha   90.00
_cell.angle_beta   90.00
_cell.angle_gamma   90.00
#
_symmetry.space_group_name_H-M   'P 1'
#
loop_
_entity.id
_entity.type
_entity.pdbx_description
1 polymer ?
#
loop_
_entity_poly.entity_id
_entity_poly.type
_entity_poly.pdbx_seq_one_letter_code
_entity_poly.pdbx_strand_id
1 'polypeptide(L)'
;MPTYQLISSVILEKDCYKKVIRINDKPTGPLASYVKQISPLKNSSFDVPTACCSTSTTCQYVILNPYNNSEILCESDIVTLISFLGSNGYTIETELTKIMKNKVLNLICFFSYP
;
A
#
# COMPACT_ATOMS: atom_id res chain seq x y z
N MET A 1 -16.36 8.52 6.23
CA MET A 1 -15.41 7.42 6.47
C MET A 1 -14.31 7.53 5.43
N PRO A 2 -13.04 7.64 5.81
CA PRO A 2 -11.95 7.69 4.85
C PRO A 2 -11.84 6.34 4.11
N THR A 3 -11.72 6.40 2.79
CA THR A 3 -11.48 5.23 1.94
C THR A 3 -10.01 5.16 1.58
N TYR A 4 -9.43 3.99 1.80
CA TYR A 4 -8.03 3.71 1.52
C TYR A 4 -7.90 2.73 0.35
N GLN A 5 -6.78 2.82 -0.35
CA GLN A 5 -6.48 2.04 -1.53
C GLN A 5 -5.26 1.16 -1.28
N LEU A 6 -5.37 -0.14 -1.57
CA LEU A 6 -4.25 -1.09 -1.57
C LEU A 6 -3.78 -1.36 -2.99
N ILE A 7 -2.47 -1.22 -3.21
CA ILE A 7 -1.82 -1.45 -4.51
C ILE A 7 -0.59 -2.35 -4.31
N SER A 8 -0.37 -3.29 -5.23
CA SER A 8 0.91 -4.01 -5.31
C SER A 8 1.96 -3.16 -6.03
N SER A 9 3.14 -3.11 -5.45
CA SER A 9 4.26 -2.31 -5.94
C SER A 9 5.58 -3.02 -5.71
N VAL A 10 6.59 -2.68 -6.51
CA VAL A 10 7.93 -3.23 -6.34
C VAL A 10 8.80 -2.24 -5.57
N ILE A 11 9.50 -2.72 -4.55
CA ILE A 11 10.55 -1.97 -3.84
C ILE A 11 11.87 -2.73 -3.92
N LEU A 12 12.98 -1.99 -3.87
CA LEU A 12 14.31 -2.56 -3.71
C LEU A 12 14.70 -2.48 -2.23
N GLU A 13 14.93 -3.63 -1.60
CA GLU A 13 15.42 -3.72 -0.23
C GLU A 13 16.64 -4.65 -0.18
N LYS A 14 17.80 -4.12 0.24
CA LYS A 14 19.07 -4.88 0.33
C LYS A 14 19.39 -5.67 -0.95
N ASP A 15 19.33 -4.98 -2.10
CA ASP A 15 19.58 -5.54 -3.44
C ASP A 15 18.60 -6.63 -3.92
N CYS A 16 17.46 -6.79 -3.23
CA CYS A 16 16.39 -7.71 -3.63
C CYS A 16 15.11 -6.94 -3.98
N TYR A 17 14.58 -7.19 -5.19
CA TYR A 17 13.28 -6.64 -5.60
C TYR A 17 12.15 -7.43 -4.97
N LYS A 18 11.36 -6.77 -4.13
CA LYS A 18 10.21 -7.37 -3.44
C LYS A 18 8.92 -6.75 -3.94
N LYS A 19 7.92 -7.59 -4.21
CA LYS A 19 6.54 -7.15 -4.44
C LYS A 19 5.86 -6.96 -3.09
N VAL A 20 5.53 -5.72 -2.77
CA VAL A 20 5.00 -5.30 -1.47
C VAL A 20 3.68 -4.56 -1.64
N ILE A 21 2.89 -4.55 -0.58
CA ILE A 21 1.60 -3.89 -0.54
C ILE A 21 1.77 -2.45 -0.04
N ARG A 22 1.30 -1.50 -0.84
CA ARG A 22 1.27 -0.07 -0.51
C ARG A 22 -0.13 0.43 -0.23
N ILE A 23 -0.19 1.48 0.58
CA ILE A 23 -1.41 2.25 0.86
C ILE A 23 -1.23 3.70 0.43
N ASN A 24 -2.30 4.32 -0.07
CA ASN A 24 -2.30 5.70 -0.57
C ASN A 24 -2.09 6.74 0.54
N ASP A 25 -2.62 6.48 1.73
CA ASP A 25 -2.54 7.38 2.88
C ASP A 25 -2.44 6.57 4.18
N LYS A 26 -2.03 7.22 5.27
CA LYS A 26 -1.94 6.58 6.57
C LYS A 26 -3.34 6.15 7.04
N PRO A 27 -3.57 4.85 7.29
CA PRO A 27 -4.88 4.38 7.68
C PRO A 27 -5.20 4.75 9.11
N THR A 28 -6.48 4.84 9.41
CA THR A 28 -7.00 4.91 10.78
C THR A 28 -7.25 3.49 11.32
N GLY A 29 -7.34 3.36 12.65
CA GLY A 29 -7.60 2.08 13.32
C GLY A 29 -6.35 1.20 13.54
N PRO A 30 -6.53 -0.10 13.84
CA PRO A 30 -5.46 -1.04 14.20
C PRO A 30 -4.33 -1.16 13.18
N LEU A 31 -4.63 -1.01 11.89
CA LEU A 31 -3.65 -1.09 10.80
C LEU A 31 -2.61 0.03 10.85
N ALA A 32 -2.91 1.17 11.49
CA ALA A 32 -2.00 2.33 11.58
C ALA A 32 -0.64 1.98 12.20
N SER A 33 -0.61 1.02 13.13
CA SER A 33 0.60 0.54 13.81
C SER A 33 1.48 -0.34 12.93
N TYR A 34 0.91 -0.89 11.86
CA TYR A 34 1.57 -1.79 10.90
C TYR A 34 1.87 -1.09 9.58
N VAL A 35 1.81 0.25 9.54
CA VAL A 35 2.16 1.02 8.35
C VAL A 35 3.45 1.77 8.59
N LYS A 36 4.42 1.54 7.71
CA LYS A 36 5.71 2.22 7.71
C LYS A 36 5.79 3.13 6.50
N GLN A 37 6.28 4.34 6.73
CA GLN A 37 6.62 5.26 5.66
C GLN A 37 8.04 4.97 5.18
N ILE A 38 8.23 4.77 3.88
CA ILE A 38 9.53 4.55 3.26
C ILE A 38 9.78 5.62 2.20
N SER A 39 11.02 6.06 2.08
CA SER A 39 11.41 6.93 0.97
C SER A 39 11.51 6.09 -0.30
N PRO A 40 10.92 6.53 -1.43
CA PRO A 40 11.12 5.86 -2.69
C PRO A 40 12.61 5.89 -3.04
N LEU A 41 13.15 4.75 -3.46
CA LEU A 41 14.48 4.73 -4.05
C LEU A 41 14.39 5.46 -5.39
N LYS A 42 15.32 6.40 -5.64
CA LYS A 42 15.44 7.04 -6.95
C LYS A 42 15.97 5.99 -7.92
N ASN A 43 15.10 5.51 -8.80
CA ASN A 43 15.47 4.48 -9.77
C ASN A 43 16.17 5.07 -11.00
N SER A 44 16.10 6.40 -11.20
CA SER A 44 16.75 7.07 -12.32
C SER A 44 17.18 8.50 -11.98
N SER A 45 18.31 8.93 -12.55
CA SER A 45 18.75 10.34 -12.55
C SER A 45 17.78 11.27 -13.30
N PHE A 46 16.85 10.70 -14.08
CA PHE A 46 15.82 11.42 -14.83
C PHE A 46 14.47 11.49 -14.10
N ASP A 47 14.33 10.90 -12.90
CA ASP A 47 13.16 11.07 -12.04
C ASP A 47 13.21 12.45 -11.35
N VAL A 48 13.14 13.50 -12.16
CA VAL A 48 12.98 14.89 -11.70
C VAL A 48 11.49 15.22 -11.67
N PRO A 49 10.98 15.82 -10.57
CA PRO A 49 9.60 16.26 -10.51
C PRO A 49 9.36 17.30 -11.61
N THR A 50 8.45 17.00 -12.53
CA THR A 50 8.05 17.93 -13.60
C THR A 50 7.17 19.03 -13.05
N ALA A 51 7.37 20.26 -13.53
CA ALA A 51 6.67 21.45 -13.03
C ALA A 51 5.15 21.45 -13.31
N CYS A 52 4.68 20.66 -14.29
CA CYS A 52 3.26 20.63 -14.68
C CYS A 52 2.40 19.73 -13.77
N CYS A 53 2.98 18.65 -13.26
CA CYS A 53 2.35 17.72 -12.32
C CYS A 53 3.46 17.24 -11.40
N SER A 54 3.59 17.84 -10.22
CA SER A 54 4.61 17.45 -9.25
C SER A 54 4.38 16.00 -8.82
N THR A 55 5.11 15.08 -9.45
CA THR A 55 5.46 13.77 -8.88
C THR A 55 6.42 14.02 -7.75
N SER A 56 5.92 14.69 -6.71
CA SER A 56 6.64 14.89 -5.47
C SER A 56 7.15 13.51 -5.06
N THR A 57 8.45 13.47 -4.71
CA THR A 57 9.15 12.32 -4.16
C THR A 57 8.52 11.99 -2.82
N THR A 58 7.29 11.49 -2.89
CA THR A 58 6.38 11.29 -1.77
C THR A 58 6.78 9.99 -1.14
N CYS A 59 7.08 10.07 0.14
CA CYS A 59 7.30 8.89 0.94
C CYS A 59 6.07 7.98 0.81
N GLN A 60 6.32 6.71 0.53
CA GLN A 60 5.30 5.71 0.27
C GLN A 60 4.98 5.00 1.57
N TYR A 61 3.70 4.71 1.80
CA TYR A 61 3.28 3.90 2.93
C TYR A 61 3.24 2.44 2.53
N VAL A 62 4.04 1.61 3.21
CA VAL A 62 4.06 0.14 3.06
C VAL A 62 3.52 -0.51 4.30
N ILE A 63 2.96 -1.70 4.12
CA ILE A 63 2.39 -2.49 5.21
C ILE A 63 3.46 -3.45 5.74
N LEU A 64 3.59 -3.51 7.06
CA LEU A 64 4.41 -4.47 7.80
C LEU A 64 3.62 -5.74 8.07
N ASN A 65 4.32 -6.86 8.22
CA ASN A 65 3.68 -8.12 8.54
C ASN A 65 3.04 -8.04 9.96
N PRO A 66 1.73 -8.26 10.11
CA PRO A 66 1.05 -8.20 11.41
C PRO A 66 1.58 -9.20 12.45
N TYR A 67 2.20 -10.30 11.99
CA TYR A 67 2.80 -11.32 12.85
C TYR A 67 4.31 -11.12 13.06
N ASN A 68 4.95 -10.27 12.25
CA ASN A 68 6.36 -9.92 12.37
C ASN A 68 6.58 -8.45 11.96
N ASN A 69 6.45 -7.55 12.92
CA ASN A 69 6.52 -6.09 12.69
C ASN A 69 7.87 -5.60 12.15
N SER A 70 8.88 -6.46 12.08
CA SER A 70 10.20 -6.10 11.53
C SER A 70 10.27 -6.22 10.01
N GLU A 71 9.32 -6.93 9.38
CA GLU A 71 9.36 -7.28 7.97
C GLU A 71 8.23 -6.60 7.18
N ILE A 72 8.55 -6.14 5.97
CA ILE A 72 7.57 -5.61 5.03
C ILE A 72 6.73 -6.76 4.49
N LEU A 73 5.41 -6.59 4.47
CA LEU A 73 4.49 -7.60 3.98
C LEU A 73 4.60 -7.73 2.45
N CYS A 74 4.92 -8.93 2.01
CA CYS A 74 4.97 -9.29 0.59
C CYS A 74 3.57 -9.55 0.03
N GLU A 75 3.42 -9.40 -1.29
CA GLU A 75 2.16 -9.70 -1.99
C GLU A 75 1.74 -11.18 -1.84
N SER A 76 2.69 -12.10 -1.66
CA SER A 76 2.42 -13.52 -1.36
C SER A 76 1.52 -13.73 -0.15
N ASP A 77 1.62 -12.83 0.84
CA ASP A 77 0.96 -12.93 2.13
C ASP A 77 -0.28 -12.04 2.21
N ILE A 78 -0.82 -11.63 1.06
CA ILE A 78 -2.03 -10.81 0.95
C ILE A 78 -3.22 -11.40 1.72
N VAL A 79 -3.35 -12.73 1.75
CA VAL A 79 -4.44 -13.42 2.46
C VAL A 79 -4.42 -13.05 3.95
N THR A 80 -3.23 -12.98 4.55
CA THR A 80 -3.03 -12.55 5.94
C THR A 80 -3.55 -11.13 6.17
N LEU A 81 -3.28 -10.22 5.24
CA LEU A 81 -3.76 -8.84 5.34
C LEU A 81 -5.29 -8.78 5.25
N ILE A 82 -5.90 -9.50 4.32
CA ILE A 82 -7.35 -9.55 4.16
C ILE A 82 -8.02 -10.12 5.41
N SER A 83 -7.48 -11.20 5.99
CA SER A 83 -7.96 -11.76 7.25
C SER A 83 -7.81 -10.78 8.41
N PHE A 84 -6.69 -10.05 8.49
CA PHE A 84 -6.48 -9.02 9.51
C PHE A 84 -7.51 -7.89 9.39
N LEU A 85 -7.77 -7.40 8.17
CA LEU A 85 -8.76 -6.35 7.92
C LEU A 85 -10.15 -6.79 8.38
N GLY A 86 -10.59 -7.98 7.97
CA GLY A 86 -11.89 -8.52 8.36
C GLY A 86 -12.04 -8.73 9.87
N SER A 87 -10.97 -9.16 10.55
CA SER A 87 -11.00 -9.40 12.01
C SER A 87 -10.98 -8.11 12.83
N ASN A 88 -10.51 -7.00 12.26
CA ASN A 88 -10.36 -5.71 12.93
C ASN A 88 -11.44 -4.68 12.54
N GLY A 89 -12.54 -5.12 11.94
CA GLY A 89 -13.69 -4.26 11.64
C GLY A 89 -13.50 -3.33 10.44
N TYR A 90 -12.54 -3.62 9.55
CA TYR A 90 -12.41 -2.92 8.28
C TYR A 90 -13.41 -3.47 7.27
N THR A 91 -14.00 -2.58 6.48
CA THR A 91 -14.94 -2.94 5.41
C THR A 91 -14.22 -2.93 4.08
N ILE A 92 -14.23 -4.06 3.36
CA ILE A 92 -13.65 -4.15 2.02
C ILE A 92 -14.70 -3.71 0.99
N GLU A 93 -14.37 -2.64 0.26
CA GLU A 93 -15.25 -2.00 -0.73
C GLU A 93 -15.19 -2.75 -2.06
N THR A 94 -15.87 -3.90 -2.14
CA THR A 94 -15.79 -4.79 -3.31
C THR A 94 -16.39 -4.17 -4.58
N GLU A 95 -17.45 -3.37 -4.47
CA GLU A 95 -18.08 -2.69 -5.61
C GLU A 95 -17.16 -1.64 -6.21
N LEU A 96 -16.60 -0.77 -5.38
CA LEU A 96 -15.60 0.23 -5.79
C LEU A 96 -14.37 -0.45 -6.41
N THR A 97 -13.90 -1.53 -5.78
CA THR A 97 -12.78 -2.33 -6.29
C THR A 97 -13.07 -2.88 -7.68
N LYS A 98 -14.26 -3.44 -7.93
CA LYS A 98 -14.66 -3.96 -9.25
C LYS A 98 -14.65 -2.87 -10.32
N ILE A 99 -15.18 -1.68 -10.00
CA ILE A 99 -15.23 -0.54 -10.95
C ILE A 99 -13.82 -0.05 -11.31
N MET A 100 -12.92 -0.03 -10.33
CA MET A 100 -11.58 0.55 -10.49
C MET A 100 -10.51 -0.45 -10.96
N LYS A 101 -10.79 -1.76 -10.92
CA LYS A 101 -9.81 -2.81 -11.26
C LYS A 101 -9.21 -2.66 -12.66
N ASN A 102 -9.97 -2.13 -13.61
CA ASN A 102 -9.49 -1.90 -14.98
C ASN A 102 -8.85 -0.53 -15.19
N LYS A 103 -8.96 0.39 -14.23
CA LYS A 103 -8.45 1.77 -14.32
C LYS A 103 -7.15 1.96 -13.55
N VAL A 104 -6.97 1.18 -12.49
CA VAL A 104 -5.83 1.30 -11.58
C VAL A 104 -4.95 0.06 -11.72
N LEU A 105 -3.72 0.27 -12.20
CA LEU A 105 -2.73 -0.79 -12.31
C LEU A 105 -2.39 -1.37 -10.93
N ASN A 106 -2.29 -2.69 -10.85
CA ASN A 106 -1.94 -3.44 -9.65
C ASN A 106 -2.85 -3.17 -8.43
N LEU A 107 -4.10 -2.75 -8.67
CA LEU A 107 -5.08 -2.58 -7.60
C LEU A 107 -5.39 -3.93 -6.93
N ILE A 108 -5.27 -3.94 -5.60
CA ILE A 108 -5.69 -5.07 -4.77
C ILE A 108 -7.16 -4.89 -4.39
N CYS A 109 -7.44 -3.86 -3.57
CA CYS A 109 -8.78 -3.50 -3.15
C CYS A 109 -8.84 -2.09 -2.57
N PHE A 110 -10.05 -1.59 -2.41
CA PHE A 110 -10.37 -0.47 -1.55
C PHE A 110 -10.95 -0.97 -0.23
N PHE A 111 -10.68 -0.23 0.84
CA PHE A 111 -11.26 -0.52 2.15
C PHE A 111 -11.54 0.76 2.92
N SER A 112 -12.45 0.68 3.89
CA SER A 112 -12.84 1.78 4.75
C SER A 112 -12.80 1.35 6.22
N TYR A 113 -12.65 2.34 7.11
CA TYR A 113 -12.71 2.15 8.56
C TYR A 113 -13.63 3.23 9.15
N PRO A 114 -14.51 2.87 10.11
CA PRO A 114 -15.42 3.81 10.76
C PRO A 114 -14.72 4.92 11.55
#